data_AF-A0A7Z9H6N4-F1
#
_entry.id   AF-A0A7Z9H6N4-F1
#
_cell.length_a   1.000
_cell.length_b   1.000
_cell.length_c   1.000
_cell.angle_alpha   90.00
_cell.angle_beta   90.00
_cell.angle_gamma   90.00
#
_symmetry.space_group_name_H-M   'P 1'
#
loop_
_entity.id
_entity.type
_entity.pdbx_description
1 polymer ?
#
loop_
_entity_poly.entity_id
_entity_poly.type
_entity_poly.pdbx_seq_one_letter_code
_entity_poly.pdbx_strand_id
1 'polypeptide(L)'
;MTPFVDVFDAIDPSRVFFEDSLRNGVTTVHIIPGDNLVVGGLSRVVRPIGITPYEMSVGDSIAIKISTTPKSGYGRMQQLSELREVFADLDKALPMITSERLPRLATKR
;
A
#
# COMPACT_ATOMS: atom_id res chain seq x y z
N MET A 1 -0.04 1.29 -13.14
CA MET A 1 -0.89 0.71 -12.09
C MET A 1 -0.21 -0.57 -11.63
N THR A 2 0.06 -0.72 -10.33
CA THR A 2 0.71 -1.93 -9.81
C THR A 2 0.24 -2.23 -8.37
N PRO A 3 -1.06 -2.54 -8.18
CA PRO A 3 -1.65 -2.68 -6.84
C PRO A 3 -1.11 -3.88 -6.04
N PHE A 4 -0.48 -4.83 -6.71
CA PHE A 4 0.14 -6.00 -6.09
C PHE A 4 1.55 -5.74 -5.52
N VAL A 5 2.16 -4.59 -5.78
CA VAL A 5 3.47 -4.24 -5.23
C VAL A 5 3.33 -3.82 -3.78
N ASP A 6 4.22 -4.30 -2.92
CA ASP A 6 4.33 -3.86 -1.52
C ASP A 6 5.51 -2.89 -1.40
N VAL A 7 5.35 -1.83 -0.61
CA VAL A 7 6.47 -0.94 -0.27
C VAL A 7 7.61 -1.67 0.44
N PHE A 8 7.37 -2.85 1.01
CA PHE A 8 8.37 -3.73 1.61
C PHE A 8 9.63 -3.88 0.76
N ASP A 9 9.45 -4.11 -0.55
CA ASP A 9 10.57 -4.34 -1.49
C ASP A 9 11.40 -3.07 -1.73
N ALA A 10 10.89 -1.91 -1.36
CA ALA A 10 11.54 -0.61 -1.52
C ALA A 10 12.17 -0.07 -0.23
N ILE A 11 11.94 -0.71 0.92
CA ILE A 11 12.47 -0.27 2.22
C ILE A 11 13.93 -0.70 2.33
N ASP A 12 14.80 0.28 2.57
CA ASP A 12 16.21 0.07 2.86
C ASP A 12 16.51 0.59 4.28
N PRO A 13 16.69 -0.32 5.27
CA PRO A 13 16.95 0.04 6.67
C PRO A 13 18.21 0.89 6.88
N SER A 14 19.17 0.84 5.94
CA SER A 14 20.43 1.58 6.05
C SER A 14 20.32 3.07 5.73
N ARG A 15 19.14 3.53 5.29
CA ARG A 15 18.93 4.94 4.96
C ARG A 15 19.02 5.83 6.19
N VAL A 16 19.82 6.90 6.06
CA VAL A 16 19.98 7.98 7.06
C VAL A 16 18.64 8.55 7.53
N PHE A 17 17.62 8.53 6.66
CA PHE A 17 16.25 8.91 7.00
C PHE A 17 15.73 8.27 8.30
N PHE A 18 16.02 6.99 8.53
CA PHE A 18 15.52 6.29 9.72
C PHE A 18 16.27 6.69 10.99
N GLU A 19 17.59 6.90 10.90
CA GLU A 19 18.40 7.41 12.01
C GLU A 19 17.98 8.84 12.40
N ASP A 20 17.81 9.71 11.40
CA ASP A 20 17.36 11.09 11.63
C ASP A 20 15.93 11.14 12.18
N SER A 21 15.05 10.24 11.71
CA SER A 21 13.70 10.10 12.27
C SER A 21 13.75 9.78 13.77
N LEU A 22 14.60 8.84 14.18
CA LEU A 22 14.78 8.50 15.60
C LEU A 22 15.34 9.66 16.42
N ARG A 23 16.34 10.38 15.89
CA ARG A 23 16.92 11.57 16.56
C ARG A 23 15.88 12.66 16.80
N ASN A 24 14.88 12.76 15.92
CA ASN A 24 13.77 13.69 16.04
C ASN A 24 12.60 13.14 16.88
N GLY A 25 12.74 11.97 17.51
CA GLY A 25 11.71 11.36 18.35
C GLY A 25 10.58 10.69 17.56
N VAL A 26 10.74 10.47 16.25
CA VAL A 26 9.75 9.75 15.43
C VAL A 26 9.88 8.25 15.70
N THR A 27 8.86 7.67 16.35
CA THR A 27 8.85 6.26 16.74
C THR A 27 8.20 5.34 15.71
N THR A 28 7.45 5.89 14.76
CA THR A 28 6.68 5.10 13.79
C THR A 28 6.48 5.90 12.51
N VAL A 29 6.64 5.23 11.37
CA VAL A 29 6.53 5.82 10.04
C VAL A 29 5.58 4.98 9.19
N HIS A 30 4.62 5.63 8.54
CA HIS A 30 3.78 5.00 7.52
C HIS A 30 4.41 5.23 6.15
N ILE A 31 4.93 4.16 5.57
CA ILE A 31 5.56 4.18 4.24
C ILE A 31 4.49 3.86 3.21
N ILE A 32 4.29 4.80 2.28
CA ILE A 32 3.23 4.75 1.27
C ILE A 32 3.87 4.94 -0.12
N PRO A 33 3.36 4.29 -1.18
CA PRO A 33 3.81 4.54 -2.55
C PRO A 33 3.76 6.04 -2.93
N GLY A 34 4.61 6.45 -3.87
CA GLY A 34 4.64 7.82 -4.40
C GLY A 34 3.36 8.24 -5.13
N ASP A 35 3.30 9.47 -5.63
CA ASP A 35 2.07 10.04 -6.23
C ASP A 35 1.86 9.70 -7.71
N ASN A 36 2.87 9.18 -8.38
CA ASN A 36 2.85 8.93 -9.83
C ASN A 36 2.10 7.63 -10.18
N LEU A 37 0.83 7.53 -9.76
CA LEU A 37 -0.01 6.35 -9.88
C LEU A 37 -1.50 6.71 -10.01
N VAL A 38 -2.33 5.73 -10.34
CA VAL A 38 -3.81 5.84 -10.26
C VAL A 38 -4.28 5.12 -9.01
N VAL A 39 -4.08 3.80 -8.99
CA VAL A 39 -4.14 2.96 -7.79
C VAL A 39 -2.75 2.40 -7.54
N GLY A 40 -2.28 2.58 -6.31
CA GLY A 40 -0.95 2.27 -5.87
C GLY A 40 -0.85 0.91 -5.19
N GLY A 41 0.37 0.57 -4.80
CA GLY A 41 0.67 -0.63 -4.05
C GLY A 41 0.22 -0.57 -2.59
N LEU A 42 0.54 -1.65 -1.89
CA LEU A 42 0.31 -1.83 -0.46
C LEU A 42 1.31 -1.00 0.33
N SER A 43 0.81 -0.31 1.34
CA SER A 43 1.58 0.48 2.30
C SER A 43 1.87 -0.30 3.57
N ARG A 44 2.84 0.18 4.35
CA ARG A 44 3.36 -0.51 5.53
C ARG A 44 3.70 0.46 6.64
N VAL A 45 3.42 0.07 7.88
CA VAL A 45 3.85 0.82 9.07
C VAL A 45 5.10 0.18 9.61
N VAL A 46 6.13 1.00 9.82
CA VAL A 46 7.41 0.56 10.38
C VAL A 46 7.81 1.36 11.60
N ARG A 47 8.53 0.70 12.51
CA ARG A 47 9.36 1.35 13.51
C ARG A 47 10.75 1.53 12.90
N PRO A 48 11.37 2.72 12.97
CA PRO A 48 12.65 3.01 12.31
C PRO A 48 13.86 2.39 13.03
N ILE A 49 13.72 1.16 13.54
CA ILE A 49 14.77 0.35 14.16
C ILE A 49 14.67 -1.08 13.66
N GLY A 50 15.82 -1.72 13.50
CA GLY A 50 15.94 -3.07 12.94
C GLY A 50 16.93 -3.06 11.78
N ILE A 51 17.45 -4.24 11.45
CA ILE A 51 18.41 -4.43 10.35
C ILE A 51 17.75 -4.96 9.07
N THR A 52 16.50 -5.42 9.17
CA THR A 52 15.70 -5.85 8.02
C THR A 52 14.35 -5.13 7.97
N PRO A 53 13.76 -4.94 6.78
CA PRO A 53 12.40 -4.40 6.67
C PRO A 53 11.36 -5.22 7.44
N TYR A 54 11.60 -6.52 7.64
CA TYR A 54 10.74 -7.41 8.41
C TYR A 54 10.76 -7.05 9.90
N GLU A 55 11.95 -6.88 10.49
CA GLU A 55 12.09 -6.46 11.90
C GLU A 55 11.53 -5.05 12.16
N MET A 56 11.66 -4.17 11.16
CA MET A 56 11.08 -2.83 11.23
C MET A 56 9.55 -2.85 11.14
N SER A 57 8.93 -3.90 10.59
CA SER A 57 7.49 -3.93 10.31
C SER A 57 6.65 -4.05 11.57
N VAL A 58 5.71 -3.12 11.75
CA VAL A 58 4.69 -3.14 12.83
C VAL A 58 3.32 -3.54 12.27
N GLY A 59 3.02 -3.14 11.04
CA GLY A 59 1.80 -3.52 10.34
C GLY A 59 2.06 -3.65 8.84
N ASP A 60 1.80 -4.83 8.31
CA ASP A 60 1.95 -5.23 6.93
C ASP A 60 0.67 -5.01 6.12
N SER A 61 0.84 -4.59 4.86
CA SER A 61 -0.25 -4.45 3.87
C SER A 61 -1.49 -3.68 4.37
N ILE A 62 -1.28 -2.59 5.12
CA ILE A 62 -2.33 -1.95 5.91
C ILE A 62 -3.30 -1.06 5.11
N ALA A 63 -2.84 -0.52 3.98
CA ALA A 63 -3.64 0.37 3.15
C ALA A 63 -3.15 0.41 1.71
N ILE A 64 -4.04 0.78 0.80
CA ILE A 64 -3.77 1.08 -0.61
C ILE A 64 -3.92 2.58 -0.82
N LYS A 65 -3.00 3.19 -1.60
CA LYS A 65 -3.10 4.60 -1.99
C LYS A 65 -3.80 4.75 -3.33
N ILE A 66 -4.70 5.72 -3.43
CA ILE A 66 -5.35 6.13 -4.68
C ILE A 66 -5.04 7.61 -4.90
N SER A 67 -4.63 7.97 -6.11
CA SER A 67 -4.32 9.36 -6.46
C SER A 67 -5.49 10.04 -7.17
N THR A 68 -5.88 11.20 -6.65
CA THR A 68 -6.85 12.10 -7.30
C THR A 68 -6.21 12.97 -8.38
N THR A 69 -4.89 13.08 -8.39
CA THR A 69 -4.14 13.86 -9.37
C THR A 69 -3.63 12.94 -10.49
N PRO A 70 -3.72 13.35 -11.77
CA PRO A 70 -3.22 12.54 -12.87
C PRO A 70 -1.74 12.19 -12.68
N LYS A 71 -1.40 10.92 -12.91
CA LYS A 71 0.00 10.52 -12.99
C LYS A 71 0.69 11.20 -14.19
N SER A 72 2.01 11.29 -14.17
CA SER A 72 2.81 11.87 -15.25
C SER A 72 2.46 11.23 -16.60
N GLY A 73 2.25 12.07 -17.61
CA GLY A 73 1.83 11.66 -18.95
C GLY A 73 0.33 11.37 -19.11
N TYR A 74 -0.49 11.49 -18.05
CA TYR A 74 -1.94 11.28 -18.13
C TYR A 74 -2.72 12.59 -18.08
N GLY A 75 -3.74 12.69 -18.93
CA GLY A 75 -4.80 13.68 -18.76
C GLY A 75 -5.82 13.28 -17.68
N ARG A 76 -6.59 14.24 -17.16
CA ARG A 76 -7.65 13.99 -16.16
C ARG A 76 -8.65 12.92 -16.60
N MET A 77 -9.04 12.93 -17.88
CA MET A 77 -9.97 11.95 -18.43
C MET A 77 -9.38 10.54 -18.50
N GLN A 78 -8.09 10.42 -18.83
CA GLN A 78 -7.41 9.12 -18.87
C GLN A 78 -7.26 8.54 -17.46
N GLN A 79 -6.89 9.37 -16.47
CA GLN A 79 -6.83 8.97 -15.06
C GLN A 79 -8.20 8.43 -14.59
N LEU A 80 -9.28 9.16 -14.92
CA LEU A 80 -10.63 8.77 -14.53
C LEU A 80 -11.08 7.47 -15.23
N SER A 81 -10.70 7.29 -16.49
CA SER A 81 -10.99 6.06 -17.24
C SER A 81 -10.29 4.85 -16.61
N GLU A 82 -8.99 4.97 -16.32
CA GLU A 82 -8.21 3.91 -15.66
C GLU A 82 -8.80 3.61 -14.27
N LEU A 83 -9.13 4.64 -13.48
CA LEU A 83 -9.75 4.46 -12.16
C LEU A 83 -11.07 3.67 -12.24
N ARG A 84 -11.94 4.00 -13.21
CA ARG A 84 -13.22 3.30 -13.42
C ARG A 84 -13.01 1.84 -13.80
N GLU A 85 -12.03 1.55 -14.64
CA GLU A 85 -11.68 0.19 -15.03
C GLU A 85 -11.24 -0.64 -13.81
N VAL A 86 -10.39 -0.07 -12.95
CA VAL A 86 -9.97 -0.74 -11.70
C VAL A 86 -11.15 -1.07 -10.79
N PHE A 87 -12.08 -0.14 -10.60
CA PHE A 87 -13.28 -0.40 -9.78
C PHE A 87 -14.20 -1.44 -10.42
N ALA A 88 -14.36 -1.42 -11.75
CA ALA A 88 -15.14 -2.44 -12.44
C ALA A 88 -14.54 -3.85 -12.27
N ASP A 89 -13.22 -3.98 -12.25
CA ASP A 89 -12.54 -5.25 -11.98
C ASP A 89 -12.64 -5.68 -10.51
N LEU A 90 -12.56 -4.72 -9.58
CA LEU A 90 -12.82 -4.98 -8.17
C LEU A 90 -14.24 -5.51 -7.94
N ASP A 91 -15.25 -4.91 -8.58
CA ASP A 91 -16.65 -5.34 -8.49
C ASP A 91 -16.85 -6.77 -9.00
N LYS A 92 -16.13 -7.19 -10.05
CA LYS A 92 -16.12 -8.58 -10.53
C LYS A 92 -15.44 -9.54 -9.55
N ALA A 93 -14.39 -9.09 -8.86
CA ALA A 93 -13.62 -9.92 -7.93
C ALA A 93 -14.30 -10.09 -6.56
N LEU A 94 -15.05 -9.07 -6.10
CA LEU A 94 -15.70 -9.05 -4.78
C LEU A 94 -16.62 -10.27 -4.49
N PRO A 95 -17.47 -10.73 -5.42
CA PRO A 95 -18.30 -11.92 -5.23
C PRO A 95 -17.48 -13.19 -4.97
N MET A 96 -16.37 -13.38 -5.69
CA MET A 96 -15.47 -14.51 -5.52
C MET A 96 -14.85 -14.51 -4.12
N ILE A 97 -14.34 -13.36 -3.69
CA ILE A 97 -13.76 -13.18 -2.34
C ILE A 97 -14.81 -13.43 -1.25
N THR A 98 -16.04 -12.95 -1.46
CA THR A 98 -17.14 -13.12 -0.50
C THR A 98 -17.53 -14.59 -0.35
N SER A 99 -17.60 -15.32 -1.47
CA SER A 99 -17.88 -16.76 -1.46
C SER A 99 -16.81 -17.58 -0.72
N GLU A 100 -15.55 -17.14 -0.77
CA GLU A 100 -14.43 -17.79 -0.06
C GLU A 100 -14.30 -17.37 1.41
N ARG A 101 -14.69 -16.14 1.77
CA ARG A 101 -14.54 -15.60 3.13
C ARG A 101 -15.67 -15.99 4.07
N LEU A 102 -16.91 -16.10 3.58
CA LEU A 102 -18.07 -16.49 4.40
C LEU A 102 -17.88 -17.84 5.15
N PRO A 103 -17.35 -18.91 4.52
CA PRO A 103 -17.08 -20.16 5.21
C PRO A 103 -16.00 -20.02 6.30
N ARG A 104 -14.93 -19.26 6.06
CA ARG A 104 -13.79 -19.14 6.99
C ARG A 104 -14.13 -18.37 8.27
N LEU A 105 -15.09 -17.45 8.20
CA LEU A 105 -15.58 -16.70 9.36
C LEU A 105 -16.56 -17.52 10.20
N ALA A 106 -17.31 -18.45 9.58
CA ALA A 106 -18.23 -19.35 10.28
C ALA A 106 -17.50 -20.41 11.13
N THR A 107 -16.29 -20.83 10.73
CA THR A 107 -15.47 -21.82 11.46
C THR A 107 -14.69 -21.24 12.65
N LYS A 108 -14.61 -19.91 12.80
CA LYS A 108 -13.86 -19.23 13.88
C LYS A 108 -14.68 -18.89 15.13
N ARG A 109 -15.86 -19.51 15.31
CA ARG A 109 -16.67 -19.42 16.53
C ARG A 109 -16.54 -20.66 17.39
#